data_AF-A0A5B2THR1-F1
#
_entry.id   AF-A0A5B2THR1-F1
#
_cell.length_a   1.000
_cell.length_b   1.000
_cell.length_c   1.000
_cell.angle_alpha   90.00
_cell.angle_beta   90.00
_cell.angle_gamma   90.00
#
_symmetry.space_group_name_H-M   'P 1'
#
loop_
_entity.id
_entity.type
_entity.pdbx_description
1 polymer ?
#
loop_
_entity_poly.entity_id
_entity_poly.type
_entity_poly.pdbx_seq_one_letter_code
_entity_poly.pdbx_strand_id
1 'polypeptide(L)'
;MAKDVKKKATKAKAPPGEASAGPEAKKPQMKKKAVPALPMPREIPAAAAPRKATLKAEARHLEPLAVAAPADIAVLQRLWDTVEARRLSGDTTLSHSARLIARGTPKVAQKLGEEAVECVIEATLGNRRETVLESADLLYHLIVVWVDAGIRPEEVWSELVRREGISGIAEKAARPKGILRAAETTKLP
;
A
#
# COMPACT_ATOMS: atom_id res chain seq x y z
N MET A 1 41.87 -0.88 -49.64
CA MET A 1 43.32 -0.89 -49.35
C MET A 1 43.56 0.19 -48.29
N ALA A 2 43.60 -0.11 -46.99
CA ALA A 2 44.77 -0.50 -46.16
C ALA A 2 45.87 0.60 -46.16
N LYS A 3 46.39 1.15 -45.04
CA LYS A 3 46.79 0.54 -43.76
C LYS A 3 46.92 1.57 -42.61
N ASP A 4 46.71 1.09 -41.37
CA ASP A 4 47.26 1.59 -40.10
C ASP A 4 48.79 1.55 -40.02
N VAL A 5 49.44 2.44 -39.22
CA VAL A 5 50.54 2.09 -38.27
C VAL A 5 50.66 3.08 -37.08
N LYS A 6 50.67 2.47 -35.89
CA LYS A 6 51.02 2.78 -34.47
C LYS A 6 52.06 3.85 -34.04
N LYS A 7 51.73 4.50 -32.90
CA LYS A 7 52.45 4.80 -31.61
C LYS A 7 53.96 5.07 -31.55
N LYS A 8 54.34 6.13 -30.79
CA LYS A 8 55.31 6.03 -29.64
C LYS A 8 55.26 7.25 -28.70
N ALA A 9 55.49 6.99 -27.41
CA ALA A 9 55.55 7.96 -26.31
C ALA A 9 56.99 8.34 -25.95
N THR A 10 57.20 9.53 -25.37
CA THR A 10 58.37 9.85 -24.54
C THR A 10 58.07 10.90 -23.47
N LYS A 11 58.85 10.82 -22.40
CA LYS A 11 58.70 11.27 -21.01
C LYS A 11 59.64 12.46 -20.75
N ALA A 12 59.24 13.42 -19.92
CA ALA A 12 60.13 14.46 -19.35
C ALA A 12 59.89 14.61 -17.83
N LYS A 13 60.89 15.13 -17.11
CA LYS A 13 61.30 14.82 -15.73
C LYS A 13 61.31 16.08 -14.82
N ALA A 14 60.72 15.96 -13.62
CA ALA A 14 60.78 16.62 -12.27
C ALA A 14 61.84 17.70 -11.88
N PRO A 15 61.89 18.28 -10.63
CA PRO A 15 60.92 18.85 -9.63
C PRO A 15 61.42 20.27 -9.12
N PRO A 16 61.23 20.81 -7.87
CA PRO A 16 60.31 20.55 -6.74
C PRO A 16 59.52 21.82 -6.26
N GLY A 17 58.50 21.63 -5.41
CA GLY A 17 57.76 22.74 -4.79
C GLY A 17 56.97 22.28 -3.56
N GLU A 18 57.63 22.43 -2.40
CA GLU A 18 57.15 22.66 -1.03
C GLU A 18 55.81 22.07 -0.52
N ALA A 19 55.97 21.39 0.62
CA ALA A 19 54.89 20.96 1.50
C ALA A 19 54.13 22.16 2.09
N SER A 20 52.79 22.09 2.07
CA SER A 20 52.01 22.61 3.17
C SER A 20 50.86 21.64 3.47
N ALA A 21 50.91 21.08 4.68
CA ALA A 21 49.82 20.33 5.26
C ALA A 21 48.69 21.31 5.60
N GLY A 22 47.66 21.36 4.75
CA GLY A 22 46.39 22.00 5.07
C GLY A 22 45.57 21.13 6.03
N PRO A 23 44.84 21.72 6.99
CA PRO A 23 44.21 20.98 8.07
C PRO A 23 43.09 20.07 7.53
N GLU A 24 43.07 18.82 7.99
CA GLU A 24 41.93 17.93 7.80
C GLU A 24 40.65 18.60 8.29
N ALA A 25 39.76 18.94 7.36
CA ALA A 25 38.41 19.36 7.68
C ALA A 25 37.69 18.18 8.37
N LYS A 26 37.59 18.24 9.70
CA LYS A 26 36.74 17.34 10.49
C LYS A 26 35.33 17.40 9.92
N LYS A 27 34.88 16.33 9.28
CA LYS A 27 33.48 16.14 8.87
C LYS A 27 32.59 16.41 10.10
N PRO A 28 31.53 17.24 9.98
CA PRO A 28 30.64 17.47 11.09
C PRO A 28 29.96 16.15 11.46
N GLN A 29 30.30 15.62 12.63
CA GLN A 29 29.59 14.49 13.21
C GLN A 29 28.19 14.97 13.56
N MET A 30 27.22 14.70 12.68
CA MET A 30 25.80 14.79 13.02
C MET A 30 25.57 13.78 14.15
N LYS A 31 25.43 14.29 15.38
CA LYS A 31 24.91 13.52 16.50
C LYS A 31 23.55 12.98 16.04
N LYS A 32 23.45 11.67 15.84
CA LYS A 32 22.16 10.99 15.64
C LYS A 32 21.33 11.26 16.89
N LYS A 33 20.50 12.31 16.87
CA LYS A 33 19.43 12.43 17.86
C LYS A 33 18.54 11.22 17.63
N ALA A 34 18.41 10.37 18.64
CA ALA A 34 17.43 9.30 18.64
C ALA A 34 16.07 9.95 18.36
N VAL A 35 15.47 9.57 17.24
CA VAL A 35 14.07 9.89 16.97
C VAL A 35 13.29 9.16 18.06
N PRO A 36 12.43 9.83 18.84
CA PRO A 36 11.62 9.14 19.83
C PRO A 36 10.79 8.11 19.06
N ALA A 37 10.96 6.83 19.43
CA ALA A 37 10.16 5.75 18.86
C ALA A 37 8.69 6.10 19.07
N LEU A 38 7.92 6.12 17.98
CA LEU A 38 6.47 6.26 18.07
C LEU A 38 5.96 5.18 19.04
N PRO A 39 5.06 5.52 19.97
CA PRO A 39 4.51 4.54 20.88
C PRO A 39 3.77 3.49 20.05
N MET A 40 4.39 2.31 19.93
CA MET A 40 3.75 1.15 19.33
C MET A 40 2.58 0.76 20.22
N PRO A 41 1.38 0.50 19.67
CA PRO A 41 0.27 -0.03 20.47
C PRO A 41 0.72 -1.30 21.19
N ARG A 42 0.33 -1.42 22.46
CA ARG A 42 0.64 -2.58 23.33
C ARG A 42 0.31 -3.88 22.59
N GLU A 43 1.19 -4.87 22.74
CA GLU A 43 1.11 -6.17 22.09
C GLU A 43 -0.33 -6.72 22.10
N ILE A 44 -0.89 -6.88 20.91
CA ILE A 44 -2.19 -7.52 20.71
C ILE A 44 -1.98 -9.02 20.97
N PRO A 45 -2.83 -9.68 21.78
CA PRO A 45 -2.71 -11.11 22.02
C PRO A 45 -2.68 -11.87 20.69
N ALA A 46 -1.73 -12.79 20.57
CA ALA A 46 -1.58 -13.61 19.38
C ALA A 46 -2.90 -14.33 19.08
N ALA A 47 -3.47 -14.06 17.91
CA ALA A 47 -4.66 -14.77 17.47
C ALA A 47 -4.37 -16.27 17.39
N ALA A 48 -5.32 -17.09 17.84
CA ALA A 48 -5.23 -18.53 17.73
C ALA A 48 -4.98 -18.94 16.27
N ALA A 49 -4.03 -19.85 16.05
CA ALA A 49 -3.69 -20.32 14.71
C ALA A 49 -4.94 -20.96 14.05
N PRO A 50 -5.19 -20.70 12.75
CA PRO A 50 -6.30 -21.28 12.04
C PRO A 50 -6.20 -22.82 12.03
N ARG A 51 -7.35 -23.50 12.20
CA ARG A 51 -7.40 -24.97 12.21
C ARG A 51 -7.01 -25.50 10.82
N LYS A 52 -6.26 -26.61 10.78
CA LYS A 52 -5.79 -27.26 9.52
C LYS A 52 -6.92 -27.55 8.50
N ALA A 53 -8.14 -27.80 8.96
CA ALA A 53 -9.30 -28.01 8.10
C ALA A 53 -9.76 -26.72 7.37
N THR A 54 -9.68 -25.56 8.04
CA THR A 54 -9.98 -24.24 7.47
C THR A 54 -8.97 -23.91 6.37
N LEU A 55 -7.68 -24.11 6.67
CA LEU A 55 -6.60 -23.93 5.69
C LEU A 55 -6.77 -24.84 4.47
N LYS A 56 -7.23 -26.09 4.65
CA LYS A 56 -7.47 -27.03 3.54
C LYS A 56 -8.70 -26.69 2.69
N ALA A 57 -9.71 -26.06 3.29
CA ALA A 57 -10.88 -25.56 2.57
C ALA A 57 -10.55 -24.29 1.76
N GLU A 58 -9.73 -23.39 2.31
CA GLU A 58 -9.22 -22.19 1.64
C GLU A 58 -8.15 -22.50 0.59
N ALA A 59 -7.34 -23.55 0.80
CA ALA A 59 -6.29 -24.00 -0.12
C ALA A 59 -6.79 -24.86 -1.28
N ARG A 60 -8.10 -25.02 -1.48
CA ARG A 60 -8.63 -25.48 -2.77
C ARG A 60 -8.31 -24.39 -3.79
N HIS A 61 -7.17 -24.53 -4.45
CA HIS A 61 -6.55 -23.59 -5.37
C HIS A 61 -7.59 -22.79 -6.17
N LEU A 62 -7.75 -21.52 -5.82
CA LEU A 62 -8.15 -20.52 -6.81
C LEU A 62 -6.99 -20.48 -7.80
N GLU A 63 -7.14 -21.12 -8.96
CA GLU A 63 -6.24 -20.81 -10.07
C GLU A 63 -6.36 -19.30 -10.33
N PRO A 64 -5.26 -18.54 -10.28
CA PRO A 64 -5.33 -17.09 -10.47
C PRO A 64 -6.03 -16.78 -11.79
N LEU A 65 -7.07 -15.95 -11.72
CA LEU A 65 -7.88 -15.49 -12.86
C LEU A 65 -8.79 -16.54 -13.52
N ALA A 66 -8.96 -17.73 -12.95
CA ALA A 66 -9.98 -18.67 -13.42
C ALA A 66 -11.38 -18.18 -13.02
N VAL A 67 -12.16 -17.73 -14.00
CA VAL A 67 -13.51 -17.19 -13.78
C VAL A 67 -14.54 -18.32 -13.86
N ALA A 68 -15.12 -18.70 -12.72
CA ALA A 68 -16.16 -19.75 -12.65
C ALA A 68 -17.61 -19.20 -12.70
N ALA A 69 -17.79 -17.88 -12.60
CA ALA A 69 -19.07 -17.17 -12.47
C ALA A 69 -18.99 -15.80 -13.18
N PRO A 70 -20.10 -15.12 -13.49
CA PRO A 70 -20.04 -13.78 -14.11
C PRO A 70 -19.17 -12.81 -13.29
N ALA A 71 -18.14 -12.27 -13.95
CA ALA A 71 -17.22 -11.29 -13.39
C ALA A 71 -17.75 -9.88 -13.63
N ASP A 72 -18.73 -9.49 -12.83
CA ASP A 72 -19.38 -8.17 -12.88
C ASP A 72 -19.27 -7.42 -11.54
N ILE A 73 -19.71 -6.16 -11.55
CA ILE A 73 -19.63 -5.28 -10.38
C ILE A 73 -20.46 -5.79 -9.19
N ALA A 74 -21.46 -6.66 -9.42
CA ALA A 74 -22.29 -7.19 -8.33
C ALA A 74 -21.49 -8.08 -7.37
N VAL A 75 -20.27 -8.51 -7.75
CA VAL A 75 -19.33 -9.18 -6.84
C VAL A 75 -19.00 -8.31 -5.62
N LEU A 76 -18.93 -6.99 -5.76
CA LEU A 76 -18.60 -6.09 -4.65
C LEU A 76 -19.73 -6.06 -3.61
N GLN A 77 -20.99 -6.08 -4.07
CA GLN A 77 -22.15 -6.16 -3.17
C GLN A 77 -22.14 -7.48 -2.40
N ARG A 78 -22.01 -8.62 -3.11
CA ARG A 78 -21.96 -9.95 -2.48
C ARG A 78 -20.80 -10.07 -1.49
N LEU A 79 -19.67 -9.45 -1.80
CA LEU A 79 -18.52 -9.42 -0.92
C LEU A 79 -18.80 -8.60 0.35
N TRP A 80 -19.41 -7.42 0.22
CA TRP A 80 -19.83 -6.62 1.38
C TRP A 80 -20.81 -7.41 2.26
N ASP A 81 -21.87 -8.00 1.68
CA ASP A 81 -22.85 -8.79 2.42
C ASP A 81 -22.19 -9.95 3.20
N THR A 82 -21.22 -10.62 2.55
CA THR A 82 -20.45 -11.71 3.16
C THR A 82 -19.59 -11.22 4.33
N VAL A 83 -18.91 -10.09 4.17
CA VAL A 83 -18.05 -9.50 5.21
C VAL A 83 -18.90 -9.01 6.39
N GLU A 84 -20.05 -8.41 6.13
CA GLU A 84 -21.00 -7.99 7.16
C GLU A 84 -21.58 -9.18 7.94
N ALA A 85 -22.02 -10.22 7.24
CA ALA A 85 -22.48 -11.45 7.90
C ALA A 85 -21.40 -12.07 8.79
N ARG A 86 -20.14 -12.04 8.35
CA ARG A 86 -18.98 -12.49 9.14
C ARG A 86 -18.67 -11.58 10.32
N ARG A 87 -18.88 -10.27 10.20
CA ARG A 87 -18.75 -9.33 11.33
C ARG A 87 -19.80 -9.64 12.39
N LEU A 88 -21.06 -9.82 11.98
CA LEU A 88 -22.19 -10.12 12.86
C LEU A 88 -22.06 -11.49 13.54
N SER A 89 -21.48 -12.49 12.86
CA SER A 89 -21.26 -13.81 13.49
C SER A 89 -20.21 -13.79 14.59
N GLY A 90 -19.28 -12.83 14.57
CA GLY A 90 -18.20 -12.71 15.55
C GLY A 90 -17.19 -13.87 15.54
N ASP A 91 -17.27 -14.81 14.59
CA ASP A 91 -16.40 -15.98 14.56
C ASP A 91 -15.01 -15.66 13.99
N THR A 92 -14.14 -15.22 14.89
CA THR A 92 -12.73 -14.94 14.61
C THR A 92 -11.89 -16.21 14.38
N THR A 93 -12.41 -17.40 14.62
CA THR A 93 -11.64 -18.63 14.39
C THR A 93 -11.69 -19.06 12.92
N LEU A 94 -12.84 -18.84 12.28
CA LEU A 94 -13.07 -19.26 10.90
C LEU A 94 -12.99 -18.12 9.87
N SER A 95 -13.20 -16.87 10.28
CA SER A 95 -13.27 -15.74 9.35
C SER A 95 -12.08 -14.79 9.49
N HIS A 96 -11.32 -14.62 8.39
CA HIS A 96 -10.27 -13.60 8.30
C HIS A 96 -10.82 -12.18 8.54
N SER A 97 -11.94 -11.83 7.90
CA SER A 97 -12.58 -10.51 8.07
C SER A 97 -13.00 -10.26 9.52
N ALA A 98 -13.59 -11.27 10.18
CA ALA A 98 -13.98 -11.14 11.59
C ALA A 98 -12.77 -10.94 12.50
N ARG A 99 -11.66 -11.64 12.25
CA ARG A 99 -10.39 -11.40 12.97
C ARG A 99 -9.88 -9.99 12.77
N LEU A 100 -9.93 -9.48 11.54
CA LEU A 100 -9.38 -8.18 11.23
C LEU A 100 -10.19 -7.07 11.91
N ILE A 101 -11.52 -7.14 11.83
CA ILE A 101 -12.44 -6.21 12.48
C ILE A 101 -12.34 -6.30 14.00
N ALA A 102 -12.22 -7.50 14.58
CA ALA A 102 -12.02 -7.67 16.03
C ALA A 102 -10.72 -7.03 16.55
N ARG A 103 -9.72 -6.78 15.68
CA ARG A 103 -8.49 -6.03 16.00
C ARG A 103 -8.67 -4.51 15.92
N GLY A 104 -9.84 -4.04 15.51
CA GLY A 104 -10.23 -2.64 15.46
C GLY A 104 -9.77 -1.89 14.20
N THR A 105 -10.40 -0.74 14.00
CA THR A 105 -10.21 0.17 12.86
C THR A 105 -8.75 0.44 12.48
N PRO A 106 -7.80 0.68 13.42
CA PRO A 106 -6.40 0.91 13.03
C PRO A 106 -5.79 -0.25 12.25
N LYS A 107 -6.13 -1.51 12.60
CA LYS A 107 -5.56 -2.67 11.91
C LYS A 107 -6.22 -2.90 10.56
N VAL A 108 -7.53 -2.65 10.46
CA VAL A 108 -8.27 -2.71 9.19
C VAL A 108 -7.70 -1.66 8.21
N ALA A 109 -7.52 -0.42 8.67
CA ALA A 109 -6.95 0.67 7.87
C ALA A 109 -5.49 0.40 7.48
N GLN A 110 -4.69 -0.19 8.36
CA GLN A 110 -3.32 -0.59 8.04
C GLN A 110 -3.29 -1.56 6.85
N LYS A 111 -4.13 -2.60 6.86
CA LYS A 111 -4.19 -3.58 5.75
C LYS A 111 -4.58 -2.90 4.43
N LEU A 112 -5.59 -2.03 4.44
CA LEU A 112 -5.94 -1.25 3.26
C LEU A 112 -4.74 -0.46 2.71
N GLY A 113 -3.95 0.17 3.60
CA GLY A 113 -2.76 0.90 3.22
C GLY A 113 -1.63 0.04 2.64
N GLU A 114 -1.44 -1.17 3.17
CA GLU A 114 -0.47 -2.16 2.63
C GLU A 114 -0.84 -2.53 1.19
N GLU A 115 -2.08 -2.97 0.94
CA GLU A 115 -2.52 -3.38 -0.41
C GLU A 115 -2.48 -2.22 -1.41
N ALA A 116 -2.76 -0.99 -0.96
CA ALA A 116 -2.68 0.19 -1.82
C ALA A 116 -1.24 0.45 -2.28
N VAL A 117 -0.27 0.26 -1.41
CA VAL A 117 1.16 0.43 -1.74
C VAL A 117 1.63 -0.70 -2.65
N GLU A 118 1.25 -1.94 -2.37
CA GLU A 118 1.58 -3.12 -3.19
C GLU A 118 1.01 -3.00 -4.60
N CYS A 119 -0.28 -2.63 -4.73
CA CYS A 119 -0.92 -2.37 -6.02
C CYS A 119 -0.21 -1.29 -6.83
N VAL A 120 0.22 -0.20 -6.18
CA VAL A 120 0.97 0.88 -6.85
C VAL A 120 2.34 0.40 -7.31
N ILE A 121 3.06 -0.35 -6.49
CA ILE A 121 4.36 -0.91 -6.84
C ILE A 121 4.22 -1.80 -8.08
N GLU A 122 3.31 -2.77 -8.07
CA GLU A 122 3.15 -3.71 -9.19
C GLU A 122 2.71 -3.02 -10.49
N ALA A 123 1.84 -2.00 -10.37
CA ALA A 123 1.44 -1.18 -11.51
C ALA A 123 2.63 -0.41 -12.10
N THR A 124 3.50 0.16 -11.26
CA THR A 124 4.69 0.92 -11.73
C THR A 124 5.75 0.01 -12.35
N LEU A 125 5.82 -1.26 -11.92
CA LEU A 125 6.71 -2.26 -12.49
C LEU A 125 6.17 -2.86 -13.81
N GLY A 126 4.91 -2.56 -14.18
CA GLY A 126 4.26 -3.13 -15.36
C GLY A 126 3.82 -4.59 -15.19
N ASN A 127 3.76 -5.08 -13.95
CA ASN A 127 3.39 -6.46 -13.62
C ASN A 127 1.86 -6.60 -13.67
N ARG A 128 1.30 -6.71 -14.89
CA ARG A 128 -0.15 -6.71 -15.11
C ARG A 128 -0.89 -7.75 -14.27
N ARG A 129 -0.35 -8.96 -14.16
CA ARG A 129 -0.99 -10.06 -13.40
C ARG A 129 -1.07 -9.71 -11.92
N GLU A 130 0.05 -9.32 -11.32
CA GLU A 130 0.11 -8.95 -9.90
C GLU A 130 -0.73 -7.70 -9.64
N THR A 131 -0.70 -6.70 -10.52
CA THR A 131 -1.59 -5.52 -10.42
C THR A 131 -3.06 -5.90 -10.31
N VAL A 132 -3.53 -6.93 -11.05
CA VAL A 132 -4.92 -7.40 -10.95
C VAL A 132 -5.19 -8.08 -9.60
N LEU A 133 -4.23 -8.85 -9.08
CA LEU A 133 -4.35 -9.51 -7.78
C LEU A 133 -4.37 -8.47 -6.65
N GLU A 134 -3.42 -7.54 -6.65
CA GLU A 134 -3.35 -6.46 -5.64
C GLU A 134 -4.55 -5.51 -5.73
N SER A 135 -5.09 -5.27 -6.93
CA SER A 135 -6.33 -4.51 -7.08
C SER A 135 -7.52 -5.22 -6.43
N ALA A 136 -7.58 -6.55 -6.50
CA ALA A 136 -8.63 -7.34 -5.87
C ALA A 136 -8.51 -7.28 -4.34
N ASP A 137 -7.28 -7.40 -3.80
CA ASP A 137 -7.03 -7.31 -2.36
C ASP A 137 -7.28 -5.90 -1.82
N LEU A 138 -6.92 -4.87 -2.58
CA LEU A 138 -7.27 -3.47 -2.29
C LEU A 138 -8.79 -3.26 -2.18
N LEU A 139 -9.57 -3.74 -3.16
CA LEU A 139 -11.03 -3.63 -3.13
C LEU A 139 -11.64 -4.43 -1.97
N TYR A 140 -11.12 -5.63 -1.69
CA TYR A 140 -11.52 -6.43 -0.55
C TYR A 140 -11.31 -5.67 0.76
N HIS A 141 -10.10 -5.15 0.98
CA HIS A 141 -9.77 -4.45 2.21
C HIS A 141 -10.51 -3.11 2.35
N LEU A 142 -10.86 -2.45 1.24
CA LEU A 142 -11.73 -1.28 1.24
C LEU A 142 -13.15 -1.65 1.73
N ILE A 143 -13.69 -2.77 1.27
CA ILE A 143 -14.99 -3.27 1.75
C ILE A 143 -14.93 -3.62 3.24
N VAL A 144 -13.83 -4.21 3.73
CA VAL A 144 -13.68 -4.45 5.18
C VAL A 144 -13.65 -3.15 5.97
N VAL A 145 -13.02 -2.08 5.46
CA VAL A 145 -13.09 -0.74 6.06
C VAL A 145 -14.53 -0.23 6.10
N TRP A 146 -15.30 -0.39 5.03
CA TRP A 146 -16.70 0.06 5.01
C TRP A 146 -17.54 -0.69 6.04
N VAL A 147 -17.40 -2.01 6.11
CA VAL A 147 -18.11 -2.84 7.09
C VAL A 147 -17.71 -2.47 8.54
N ASP A 148 -16.42 -2.26 8.82
CA ASP A 148 -15.94 -1.79 10.13
C ASP A 148 -16.54 -0.43 10.52
N ALA A 149 -16.68 0.47 9.54
CA ALA A 149 -17.25 1.81 9.72
C ALA A 149 -18.78 1.87 9.64
N GLY A 150 -19.47 0.77 9.34
CA GLY A 150 -20.92 0.73 9.12
C GLY A 150 -21.39 1.43 7.84
N ILE A 151 -20.50 1.64 6.87
CA ILE A 151 -20.79 2.25 5.57
C ILE A 151 -21.33 1.18 4.63
N ARG A 152 -22.45 1.48 3.97
CA ARG A 152 -23.01 0.62 2.94
C ARG A 152 -22.49 0.97 1.54
N PRO A 153 -22.40 -0.01 0.61
CA PRO A 153 -21.95 0.25 -0.76
C PRO A 153 -22.79 1.33 -1.46
N GLU A 154 -24.10 1.39 -1.22
CA GLU A 154 -24.99 2.35 -1.86
C GLU A 154 -24.65 3.81 -1.53
N GLU A 155 -24.09 4.07 -0.35
CA GLU A 155 -23.62 5.41 0.03
C GLU A 155 -22.44 5.85 -0.86
N VAL A 156 -21.51 4.93 -1.11
CA VAL A 156 -20.35 5.18 -1.98
C VAL A 156 -20.81 5.31 -3.43
N TRP A 157 -21.77 4.48 -3.88
CA TRP A 157 -22.29 4.54 -5.25
C TRP A 157 -23.02 5.86 -5.50
N SER A 158 -23.79 6.32 -4.53
CA SER A 158 -24.44 7.63 -4.57
C SER A 158 -23.42 8.76 -4.73
N GLU A 159 -22.29 8.68 -4.01
CA GLU A 159 -21.20 9.65 -4.16
C GLU A 159 -20.49 9.55 -5.51
N LEU A 160 -20.34 8.35 -6.08
CA LEU A 160 -19.81 8.18 -7.44
C LEU A 160 -20.76 8.76 -8.49
N VAL A 161 -22.06 8.50 -8.40
CA VAL A 161 -23.09 9.10 -9.28
C VAL A 161 -23.07 10.62 -9.18
N ARG A 162 -22.89 11.18 -7.98
CA ARG A 162 -22.77 12.64 -7.79
C ARG A 162 -21.55 13.23 -8.53
N ARG A 163 -20.49 12.45 -8.74
CA ARG A 163 -19.27 12.87 -9.46
C ARG A 163 -19.28 12.49 -10.93
N GLU A 164 -20.13 11.55 -11.33
CA GLU A 164 -20.27 11.09 -12.69
C GLU A 164 -20.64 12.27 -13.61
N GLY A 165 -19.95 12.39 -14.75
CA GLY A 165 -20.13 13.51 -15.67
C GLY A 165 -19.47 14.83 -15.27
N ILE A 166 -18.90 14.94 -14.08
CA ILE A 166 -18.07 16.09 -13.67
C ILE A 166 -16.62 15.77 -14.03
N SER A 167 -15.96 16.63 -14.82
CA SER A 167 -14.54 16.42 -15.12
C SER A 167 -13.72 16.42 -13.83
N GLY A 168 -12.73 15.54 -13.70
CA GLY A 168 -11.90 15.47 -12.50
C GLY A 168 -11.17 16.79 -12.17
N ILE A 169 -11.04 17.70 -13.14
CA ILE A 169 -10.53 19.06 -12.94
C ILE A 169 -11.60 19.93 -12.25
N ALA A 170 -12.84 19.90 -12.73
CA ALA A 170 -13.96 20.62 -12.15
C ALA A 170 -14.31 20.10 -10.74
N GLU A 171 -14.28 18.78 -10.52
CA GLU A 171 -14.48 18.17 -9.20
C GLU A 171 -13.41 18.63 -8.20
N LYS A 172 -12.12 18.60 -8.59
CA LYS A 172 -11.01 19.09 -7.76
C LYS A 172 -11.14 20.57 -7.44
N ALA A 173 -11.58 21.40 -8.40
CA ALA A 173 -11.77 22.83 -8.20
C ALA A 173 -12.96 23.16 -7.28
N ALA A 174 -14.02 22.33 -7.32
CA ALA A 174 -15.24 22.50 -6.52
C ALA A 174 -15.13 21.92 -5.10
N ARG A 175 -14.10 21.12 -4.79
CA ARG A 175 -13.92 20.57 -3.45
C ARG A 175 -13.73 21.71 -2.44
N PRO A 176 -14.44 21.72 -1.29
CA PRO A 176 -14.29 22.75 -0.28
C PRO A 176 -12.81 22.89 0.10
N LYS A 177 -12.25 24.09 -0.09
CA LYS A 177 -10.91 24.44 0.40
C LYS A 177 -10.96 24.49 1.93
N GLY A 178 -10.95 23.32 2.57
CA GLY A 178 -11.15 23.24 4.03
C GLY A 178 -11.27 21.83 4.62
N ILE A 179 -11.51 20.77 3.84
CA ILE A 179 -11.55 19.40 4.38
C ILE A 179 -10.24 18.99 5.08
N LEU A 180 -9.11 19.61 4.69
CA LEU A 180 -7.80 19.39 5.32
C LEU A 180 -7.65 20.00 6.73
N ARG A 181 -8.55 20.89 7.17
CA ARG A 181 -8.50 21.49 8.52
C ARG A 181 -9.53 20.90 9.49
N ALA A 182 -10.62 20.31 9.01
CA ALA A 182 -11.68 19.77 9.86
C ALA A 182 -11.39 18.37 10.41
N ALA A 183 -10.46 17.64 9.80
CA ALA A 183 -10.15 16.26 10.19
C ALA A 183 -8.97 16.11 11.17
N GLU A 184 -8.28 17.21 11.54
CA GLU A 184 -7.06 17.19 12.38
C GLU A 184 -5.99 16.16 11.95
N THR A 185 -6.01 15.69 10.70
CA THR A 185 -5.02 14.72 10.20
C THR A 185 -3.92 15.44 9.40
N THR A 186 -2.68 15.12 9.74
CA THR A 186 -1.48 15.80 9.22
C THR A 186 -0.79 15.01 8.12
N LYS A 187 -1.50 14.51 7.09
CA LYS A 187 -0.81 13.92 5.92
C LYS A 187 -1.62 14.08 4.64
N LEU A 188 -1.03 14.23 3.46
CA LEU A 188 0.08 15.04 2.89
C LEU A 188 -0.41 15.27 1.42
N PRO A 189 0.03 16.32 0.72
CA PRO A 189 -0.58 16.77 -0.55
C PRO A 189 -0.51 15.74 -1.68
#